data_AF-A0A2W4NE96-F1
#
_entry.id   AF-A0A2W4NE96-F1
#
_cell.length_a   1.000
_cell.length_b   1.000
_cell.length_c   1.000
_cell.angle_alpha   90.00
_cell.angle_beta   90.00
_cell.angle_gamma   90.00
#
_symmetry.space_group_name_H-M   'P 1'
#
loop_
_entity.id
_entity.type
_entity.pdbx_description
1 polymer ?
#
loop_
_entity_poly.entity_id
_entity_poly.type
_entity_poly.pdbx_seq_one_letter_code
_entity_poly.pdbx_strand_id
1 'polypeptide(L)'
;MPEPEGIPGPEGASAALEEVLAYLRGGQDALYEVVRTYGRTLSPEEHWWLGVCLAATVLAELSEVSHVARQVGLLSERLGTQGAAPEVVEELIAELAKIDSLGLLWPVYERDQGQWRRAEMAIAPDFGPEAAYWLAVAHLGAALLIREGRTGEIPDLAATIGDLVTGGLRPEHRERILAVFRSSAGGAGDGSGGPG
;
A
#
# COMPACT_ATOMS: atom_id res chain seq x y z
N MET A 1 -28.08 7.06 27.46
CA MET A 1 -26.64 6.90 27.17
C MET A 1 -26.54 5.94 26.01
N PRO A 2 -26.03 6.36 24.84
CA PRO A 2 -25.72 5.41 23.78
C PRO A 2 -24.52 4.56 24.21
N GLU A 3 -24.64 3.24 24.05
CA GLU A 3 -23.55 2.29 24.29
C GLU A 3 -22.45 2.49 23.23
N PRO A 4 -21.16 2.32 23.58
CA PRO A 4 -20.08 2.42 22.61
C PRO A 4 -20.23 1.30 21.57
N GLU A 5 -20.25 1.68 20.29
CA GLU A 5 -20.26 0.77 19.14
C GLU A 5 -19.17 -0.30 19.31
N GLY A 6 -19.62 -1.55 19.33
CA GLY A 6 -18.77 -2.71 19.59
C GLY A 6 -17.64 -2.79 18.58
N ILE A 7 -16.42 -3.02 19.10
CA ILE A 7 -15.25 -3.35 18.31
C ILE A 7 -15.63 -4.55 17.41
N PRO A 8 -15.45 -4.46 16.09
CA PRO A 8 -15.83 -5.55 15.18
C PRO A 8 -15.08 -6.83 15.57
N GLY A 9 -15.82 -7.93 15.68
CA GLY A 9 -15.27 -9.24 16.03
C GLY A 9 -14.35 -9.85 14.95
N PRO A 10 -13.71 -11.00 15.22
CA PRO A 10 -12.79 -11.71 14.31
C PRO A 10 -13.30 -11.87 12.87
N GLU A 11 -14.59 -12.16 12.72
CA GLU A 11 -15.24 -12.36 11.42
C GLU A 11 -15.27 -11.06 10.59
N GLY A 12 -15.36 -9.90 11.24
CA GLY A 12 -15.28 -8.59 10.58
C GLY A 12 -13.87 -8.24 10.10
N ALA A 13 -12.83 -8.68 10.80
CA ALA A 13 -11.44 -8.49 10.37
C ALA A 13 -11.09 -9.33 9.13
N SER A 14 -11.59 -10.57 9.05
CA SER A 14 -11.44 -11.44 7.88
C SER A 14 -12.22 -10.91 6.67
N ALA A 15 -13.45 -10.43 6.85
CA ALA A 15 -14.25 -9.86 5.77
C ALA A 15 -13.64 -8.55 5.24
N ALA A 16 -13.16 -7.67 6.12
CA ALA A 16 -12.48 -6.44 5.73
C ALA A 16 -11.17 -6.73 4.96
N LEU A 17 -10.44 -7.78 5.33
CA LEU A 17 -9.25 -8.21 4.59
C LEU A 17 -9.59 -8.76 3.20
N GLU A 18 -10.62 -9.60 3.09
CA GLU A 18 -11.08 -10.10 1.79
C GLU A 18 -11.58 -8.97 0.88
N GLU A 19 -12.26 -7.98 1.44
CA GLU A 19 -12.70 -6.78 0.74
C GLU A 19 -11.51 -5.96 0.23
N VAL A 20 -10.51 -5.70 1.09
CA VAL A 20 -9.27 -5.00 0.71
C VAL A 20 -8.50 -5.75 -0.38
N LEU A 21 -8.38 -7.08 -0.28
CA LEU A 21 -7.73 -7.89 -1.30
C LEU A 21 -8.55 -7.97 -2.60
N ALA A 22 -9.88 -7.88 -2.54
CA ALA A 22 -10.74 -7.78 -3.71
C ALA A 22 -10.58 -6.44 -4.42
N TYR A 23 -10.50 -5.33 -3.68
CA TYR A 23 -10.19 -4.01 -4.22
C TYR A 23 -8.83 -3.97 -4.94
N LEU A 24 -7.83 -4.67 -4.39
CA LEU A 24 -6.52 -4.79 -5.01
C LEU A 24 -6.52 -5.62 -6.30
N ARG A 25 -7.42 -6.60 -6.47
CA ARG A 25 -7.49 -7.39 -7.72
C ARG A 25 -7.86 -6.54 -8.92
N GLY A 26 -8.76 -5.57 -8.77
CA GLY A 26 -9.09 -4.64 -9.85
C GLY A 26 -7.90 -3.78 -10.30
N GLY A 27 -7.06 -3.35 -9.35
CA GLY A 27 -5.82 -2.63 -9.64
C GLY A 27 -4.68 -3.51 -10.16
N GLN A 28 -4.68 -4.79 -9.80
CA GLN A 28 -3.76 -5.78 -10.34
C GLN A 28 -3.94 -5.91 -11.85
N ASP A 29 -5.18 -6.05 -12.34
CA ASP A 29 -5.43 -6.18 -13.78
C ASP A 29 -4.92 -4.95 -14.56
N ALA A 30 -5.04 -3.74 -13.98
CA ALA A 30 -4.50 -2.52 -14.58
C ALA A 30 -2.96 -2.53 -14.67
N LEU A 31 -2.26 -3.09 -13.68
CA LEU A 31 -0.81 -3.27 -13.68
C LEU A 31 -0.35 -4.33 -14.70
N TYR A 32 -1.08 -5.42 -14.85
CA TYR A 32 -0.71 -6.52 -15.76
C TYR A 32 -1.07 -6.24 -17.22
N GLU A 33 -2.14 -5.48 -17.47
CA GLU A 33 -2.62 -5.14 -18.81
C GLU A 33 -2.09 -3.80 -19.33
N VAL A 34 -0.99 -3.30 -18.76
CA VAL A 34 -0.36 -2.01 -19.07
C VAL A 34 -0.18 -1.74 -20.57
N VAL A 35 0.27 -2.72 -21.36
CA VAL A 35 0.47 -2.55 -22.81
C VAL A 35 -0.85 -2.38 -23.54
N ARG A 36 -1.90 -3.08 -23.09
CA ARG A 36 -3.25 -2.97 -23.64
C ARG A 36 -3.93 -1.67 -23.19
N THR A 37 -3.69 -1.24 -21.97
CA THR A 37 -4.32 -0.07 -21.34
C THR A 37 -3.69 1.24 -21.79
N TYR A 38 -2.36 1.30 -21.86
CA TYR A 38 -1.62 2.53 -22.15
C TYR A 38 -0.90 2.53 -23.52
N GLY A 39 -0.88 1.40 -24.23
CA GLY A 39 -0.27 1.30 -25.55
C GLY A 39 1.26 1.34 -25.57
N ARG A 40 1.92 1.19 -24.40
CA ARG A 40 3.38 1.25 -24.26
C ARG A 40 3.89 0.33 -23.14
N THR A 41 5.19 0.08 -23.17
CA THR A 41 5.89 -0.57 -22.05
C THR A 41 6.23 0.48 -21.00
N LEU A 42 6.07 0.12 -19.73
CA LEU A 42 6.43 0.98 -18.61
C LEU A 42 7.83 0.64 -18.08
N SER A 43 8.53 1.65 -17.58
CA SER A 43 9.79 1.51 -16.87
C SER A 43 9.58 0.87 -15.48
N PRO A 44 10.65 0.37 -14.84
CA PRO A 44 10.58 -0.10 -13.45
C PRO A 44 10.06 0.97 -12.48
N GLU A 45 10.43 2.22 -12.71
CA GLU A 45 9.98 3.37 -11.94
C GLU A 45 8.48 3.64 -12.11
N GLU A 46 7.97 3.53 -13.34
CA GLU A 46 6.55 3.72 -13.61
C GLU A 46 5.70 2.62 -12.96
N HIS A 47 6.16 1.36 -12.98
CA HIS A 47 5.49 0.28 -12.24
C HIS A 47 5.50 0.54 -10.73
N TRP A 48 6.63 0.98 -10.18
CA TRP A 48 6.73 1.35 -8.77
C TRP A 48 5.71 2.42 -8.39
N TRP A 49 5.64 3.51 -9.16
CA TRP A 49 4.66 4.57 -8.95
C TRP A 49 3.22 4.08 -9.05
N LEU A 50 2.89 3.22 -10.01
CA LEU A 50 1.54 2.65 -10.11
C LEU A 50 1.20 1.76 -8.90
N GLY A 51 2.18 1.02 -8.36
CA GLY A 51 2.00 0.26 -7.11
C GLY A 51 1.72 1.17 -5.91
N VAL A 52 2.43 2.30 -5.79
CA VAL A 52 2.16 3.32 -4.77
C VAL A 52 0.77 3.94 -4.94
N CYS A 53 0.39 4.32 -6.17
CA CYS A 53 -0.94 4.83 -6.48
C CYS A 53 -2.04 3.82 -6.09
N LEU A 54 -1.83 2.54 -6.39
CA LEU A 54 -2.78 1.48 -6.03
C LEU A 54 -3.01 1.41 -4.52
N ALA A 55 -1.93 1.37 -3.73
CA ALA A 55 -2.04 1.40 -2.26
C ALA A 55 -2.74 2.67 -1.78
N ALA A 56 -2.31 3.83 -2.28
CA ALA A 56 -2.85 5.12 -1.90
C ALA A 56 -4.35 5.26 -2.18
N THR A 57 -4.81 4.80 -3.35
CA THR A 57 -6.24 4.80 -3.69
C THR A 57 -7.03 3.95 -2.70
N VAL A 58 -6.58 2.72 -2.41
CA VAL A 58 -7.28 1.85 -1.45
C VAL A 58 -7.27 2.46 -0.05
N LEU A 59 -6.13 2.97 0.43
CA LEU A 59 -6.02 3.61 1.74
C LEU A 59 -6.91 4.85 1.86
N ALA A 60 -7.00 5.66 0.81
CA ALA A 60 -7.84 6.85 0.79
C ALA A 60 -9.33 6.49 0.82
N GLU A 61 -9.76 5.44 0.11
CA GLU A 61 -11.15 4.97 0.19
C GLU A 61 -11.48 4.41 1.59
N LEU A 62 -10.58 3.60 2.18
CA LEU A 62 -10.76 3.06 3.53
C LEU A 62 -10.77 4.15 4.62
N SER A 63 -10.11 5.29 4.37
CA SER A 63 -10.03 6.41 5.31
C SER A 63 -11.10 7.48 5.05
N GLU A 64 -12.09 7.19 4.20
CA GLU A 64 -13.17 8.12 3.79
C GLU A 64 -12.67 9.43 3.15
N VAL A 65 -11.47 9.41 2.57
CA VAL A 65 -10.85 10.54 1.87
C VAL A 65 -10.99 10.37 0.35
N SER A 66 -12.20 10.06 -0.14
CA SER A 66 -12.46 9.68 -1.54
C SER A 66 -12.08 10.75 -2.57
N HIS A 67 -11.91 12.02 -2.16
CA HIS A 67 -11.39 13.05 -3.06
C HIS A 67 -9.92 12.82 -3.41
N VAL A 68 -9.10 12.35 -2.46
CA VAL A 68 -7.70 11.99 -2.70
C VAL A 68 -7.62 10.72 -3.53
N ALA A 69 -8.46 9.71 -3.24
CA ALA A 69 -8.54 8.48 -4.04
C ALA A 69 -8.78 8.79 -5.54
N ARG A 70 -9.70 9.72 -5.82
CA ARG A 70 -9.99 10.19 -7.18
C ARG A 70 -8.81 10.90 -7.83
N GLN A 71 -8.15 11.81 -7.10
CA GLN A 71 -6.99 12.54 -7.65
C GLN A 71 -5.81 11.61 -7.93
N VAL A 72 -5.51 10.68 -7.01
CA VAL A 72 -4.50 9.64 -7.20
C VAL A 72 -4.84 8.76 -8.41
N GLY A 73 -6.12 8.41 -8.61
CA GLY A 73 -6.57 7.69 -9.80
C GLY A 73 -6.30 8.44 -11.11
N LEU A 74 -6.63 9.73 -11.18
CA LEU A 74 -6.35 10.57 -12.36
C LEU A 74 -4.84 10.71 -12.63
N LEU A 75 -4.03 10.86 -11.57
CA LEU A 75 -2.58 10.95 -11.70
C LEU A 75 -1.95 9.61 -12.10
N SER A 76 -2.51 8.49 -11.64
CA SER A 76 -2.16 7.14 -12.08
C SER A 76 -2.42 6.93 -13.58
N GLU A 77 -3.57 7.39 -14.09
CA GLU A 77 -3.87 7.37 -15.53
C GLU A 77 -2.91 8.25 -16.34
N ARG A 78 -2.61 9.46 -15.85
CA ARG A 78 -1.62 10.35 -16.47
C ARG A 78 -0.23 9.74 -16.48
N LEU A 79 0.19 9.11 -15.39
CA LEU A 79 1.45 8.39 -15.30
C LEU A 79 1.51 7.23 -16.31
N GLY A 80 0.44 6.44 -16.41
CA GLY A 80 0.37 5.36 -17.39
C GLY A 80 0.47 5.87 -18.84
N THR A 81 -0.23 6.95 -19.16
CA THR A 81 -0.30 7.49 -20.54
C THR A 81 0.88 8.39 -20.94
N GLN A 82 1.38 9.22 -20.02
CA GLN A 82 2.38 10.27 -20.27
C GLN A 82 3.75 9.94 -19.68
N GLY A 83 3.80 8.99 -18.75
CA GLY A 83 5.00 8.58 -18.03
C GLY A 83 5.32 9.39 -16.78
N ALA A 84 6.42 9.02 -16.14
CA ALA A 84 6.93 9.66 -14.92
C ALA A 84 7.58 11.03 -15.21
N ALA A 85 6.86 11.90 -15.91
CA ALA A 85 7.27 13.28 -16.10
C ALA A 85 7.37 13.99 -14.72
N PRO A 86 8.36 14.86 -14.51
CA PRO A 86 8.57 15.53 -13.21
C PRO A 86 7.31 16.19 -12.66
N GLU A 87 6.51 16.82 -13.52
CA GLU A 87 5.29 17.52 -13.13
C GLU A 87 4.22 16.56 -12.62
N VAL A 88 4.04 15.40 -13.28
CA VAL A 88 3.09 14.35 -12.85
C VAL A 88 3.54 13.77 -11.51
N VAL A 89 4.84 13.54 -11.36
CA VAL A 89 5.43 13.01 -10.13
C VAL A 89 5.28 14.01 -8.98
N GLU A 90 5.55 15.29 -9.19
CA GLU A 90 5.39 16.34 -8.17
C GLU A 90 3.93 16.49 -7.73
N GLU A 91 2.98 16.50 -8.67
CA GLU A 91 1.54 16.50 -8.37
C GLU A 91 1.15 15.26 -7.56
N LEU A 92 1.65 14.09 -7.95
CA LEU A 92 1.39 12.83 -7.24
C LEU A 92 1.94 12.85 -5.82
N ILE A 93 3.17 13.32 -5.62
CA ILE A 93 3.78 13.48 -4.28
C ILE A 93 2.92 14.40 -3.41
N ALA A 94 2.41 15.50 -3.96
CA ALA A 94 1.57 16.43 -3.23
C ALA A 94 0.23 15.79 -2.79
N GLU A 95 -0.38 14.93 -3.61
CA GLU A 95 -1.58 14.18 -3.22
C GLU A 95 -1.27 13.08 -2.21
N LEU A 96 -0.18 12.33 -2.40
CA LEU A 96 0.25 11.28 -1.47
C LEU A 96 0.60 11.83 -0.09
N ALA A 97 1.17 13.04 -0.01
CA ALA A 97 1.43 13.74 1.24
C ALA A 97 0.17 13.96 2.09
N LYS A 98 -1.00 14.06 1.46
CA LYS A 98 -2.29 14.18 2.18
C LYS A 98 -2.65 12.87 2.88
N ILE A 99 -2.35 11.73 2.26
CA ILE A 99 -2.51 10.39 2.85
C ILE A 99 -1.42 10.12 3.89
N ASP A 100 -0.19 10.56 3.62
CA ASP A 100 0.95 10.35 4.51
C ASP A 100 0.78 11.06 5.86
N SER A 101 -0.01 12.13 5.94
CA SER A 101 -0.41 12.72 7.22
C SER A 101 -1.07 11.74 8.20
N LEU A 102 -1.56 10.60 7.70
CA LEU A 102 -2.13 9.49 8.47
C LEU A 102 -1.09 8.44 8.89
N GLY A 103 0.17 8.58 8.44
CA GLY A 103 1.28 7.66 8.67
C GLY A 103 1.18 6.34 7.90
N LEU A 104 0.29 6.26 6.91
CA LEU A 104 -0.10 4.99 6.25
C LEU A 104 0.73 4.65 5.01
N LEU A 105 1.53 5.59 4.53
CA LEU A 105 2.45 5.34 3.42
C LEU A 105 3.84 5.06 3.99
N TRP A 106 4.50 4.05 3.42
CA TRP A 106 5.90 3.78 3.69
C TRP A 106 6.71 5.07 3.49
N PRO A 107 7.81 5.32 4.24
CA PRO A 107 8.68 6.47 4.01
C PRO A 107 9.38 6.34 2.64
N VAL A 108 8.62 6.64 1.60
CA VAL A 108 9.08 6.95 0.25
C VAL A 108 9.37 8.45 0.17
N TYR A 109 8.88 9.23 1.13
CA TYR A 109 9.11 10.66 1.21
C TYR A 109 9.86 11.01 2.48
N GLU A 110 11.08 11.51 2.30
CA GLU A 110 11.80 12.16 3.38
C GLU A 110 11.27 13.59 3.53
N ARG A 111 11.17 14.05 4.78
CA ARG A 111 10.95 15.47 5.04
C ARG A 111 12.28 16.19 4.93
N ASP A 112 12.50 16.86 3.81
CA ASP A 112 13.60 17.79 3.64
C ASP A 112 13.06 19.22 3.78
N GLN A 113 13.46 19.91 4.85
CA GLN A 113 13.04 21.28 5.16
C GLN A 113 11.51 21.53 5.18
N GLY A 114 10.73 20.51 5.56
CA GLY A 114 9.26 20.60 5.60
C GLY A 114 8.57 20.41 4.25
N GLN A 115 9.32 20.11 3.20
CA GLN A 115 8.81 19.65 1.92
C GLN A 115 9.00 18.14 1.79
N TRP A 116 8.02 17.47 1.21
CA TRP A 116 8.10 16.05 0.91
C TRP A 116 8.97 15.85 -0.32
N ARG A 117 10.07 15.11 -0.17
CA ARG A 117 10.96 14.74 -1.27
C ARG A 117 11.05 13.23 -1.38
N ARG A 118 11.06 12.73 -2.62
CA ARG A 118 11.28 11.32 -2.90
C ARG A 118 12.62 10.87 -2.26
N ALA A 119 12.58 9.80 -1.48
CA ALA A 119 13.77 9.11 -1.02
C ALA A 119 14.53 8.57 -2.24
N GLU A 120 15.81 8.91 -2.37
CA GLU A 120 16.66 8.40 -3.44
C GLU A 120 16.87 6.89 -3.26
N MET A 121 16.02 6.10 -3.91
CA MET A 121 16.08 4.65 -3.87
C MET A 121 16.25 4.08 -5.27
N ALA A 122 17.26 3.23 -5.43
CA ALA A 122 17.48 2.51 -6.68
C ALA A 122 16.39 1.44 -6.84
N ILE A 123 15.53 1.59 -7.84
CA ILE A 123 14.49 0.60 -8.16
C ILE A 123 15.15 -0.52 -8.97
N ALA A 124 14.90 -1.76 -8.57
CA ALA A 124 15.42 -2.94 -9.25
C ALA A 124 15.05 -2.90 -10.75
N PRO A 125 15.98 -3.26 -11.66
CA PRO A 125 15.76 -3.16 -13.10
C PRO A 125 14.65 -4.11 -13.60
N ASP A 126 14.35 -5.17 -12.85
CA ASP A 126 13.29 -6.14 -13.10
C ASP A 126 12.01 -5.84 -12.30
N PHE A 127 11.92 -4.67 -11.65
CA PHE A 127 10.72 -4.25 -10.96
C PHE A 127 9.58 -4.09 -11.97
N GLY A 128 8.59 -4.96 -11.86
CA GLY A 128 7.49 -5.07 -12.81
C GLY A 128 6.12 -5.09 -12.12
N PRO A 129 5.07 -5.49 -12.85
CA PRO A 129 3.69 -5.39 -12.36
C PRO A 129 3.42 -6.26 -11.14
N GLU A 130 4.06 -7.43 -11.03
CA GLU A 130 3.93 -8.28 -9.84
C GLU A 130 4.58 -7.63 -8.61
N ALA A 131 5.76 -7.03 -8.76
CA ALA A 131 6.44 -6.32 -7.68
C ALA A 131 5.63 -5.08 -7.24
N ALA A 132 5.06 -4.35 -8.20
CA ALA A 132 4.16 -3.22 -7.93
C ALA A 132 2.91 -3.63 -7.14
N TYR A 133 2.31 -4.77 -7.49
CA TYR A 133 1.19 -5.32 -6.73
C TYR A 133 1.58 -5.66 -5.29
N TRP A 134 2.69 -6.38 -5.09
CA TRP A 134 3.14 -6.75 -3.75
C TRP A 134 3.58 -5.55 -2.91
N LEU A 135 4.14 -4.52 -3.55
CA LEU A 135 4.38 -3.23 -2.91
C LEU A 135 3.07 -2.64 -2.37
N ALA A 136 2.00 -2.66 -3.17
CA ALA A 136 0.71 -2.13 -2.76
C ALA A 136 0.13 -2.91 -1.56
N VAL A 137 0.20 -4.25 -1.62
CA VAL A 137 -0.22 -5.13 -0.51
C VAL A 137 0.59 -4.84 0.76
N ALA A 138 1.89 -4.61 0.65
CA ALA A 138 2.74 -4.31 1.80
C ALA A 138 2.37 -2.99 2.49
N HIS A 139 2.03 -1.95 1.72
CA HIS A 139 1.55 -0.67 2.29
C HIS A 139 0.25 -0.84 3.07
N LEU A 140 -0.67 -1.67 2.56
CA LEU A 140 -1.91 -2.01 3.28
C LEU A 140 -1.62 -2.80 4.56
N GLY A 141 -0.59 -3.67 4.54
CA GLY A 141 -0.09 -4.33 5.74
C GLY A 141 0.40 -3.33 6.79
N ALA A 142 1.13 -2.29 6.38
CA ALA A 142 1.60 -1.24 7.29
C ALA A 142 0.43 -0.47 7.92
N ALA A 143 -0.56 -0.10 7.11
CA ALA A 143 -1.78 0.55 7.60
C ALA A 143 -2.55 -0.34 8.60
N LEU A 144 -2.64 -1.64 8.35
CA LEU A 144 -3.25 -2.59 9.26
C LEU A 144 -2.52 -2.65 10.60
N LEU A 145 -1.18 -2.74 10.58
CA LEU A 145 -0.36 -2.75 11.80
C LEU A 145 -0.56 -1.48 12.64
N ILE A 146 -0.67 -0.31 11.99
CA ILE A 146 -0.96 0.96 12.66
C ILE A 146 -2.34 0.91 13.33
N ARG A 147 -3.37 0.46 12.60
CA ARG A 147 -4.74 0.35 13.11
C ARG A 147 -4.84 -0.58 14.32
N GLU A 148 -4.05 -1.66 14.33
CA GLU A 148 -4.01 -2.64 15.41
C GLU A 148 -3.08 -2.26 16.58
N GLY A 149 -2.40 -1.10 16.49
CA GLY A 149 -1.42 -0.69 17.50
C GLY A 149 -0.14 -1.53 17.52
N ARG A 150 0.08 -2.37 16.49
CA ARG A 150 1.25 -3.25 16.32
C ARG A 150 2.42 -2.51 15.67
N THR A 151 2.67 -1.27 16.09
CA THR A 151 3.65 -0.37 15.46
C THR A 151 5.09 -0.87 15.54
N GLY A 152 5.40 -1.75 16.49
CA GLY A 152 6.70 -2.42 16.61
C GLY A 152 7.04 -3.37 15.45
N GLU A 153 6.06 -3.77 14.64
CA GLU A 153 6.27 -4.64 13.46
C GLU A 153 6.48 -3.85 12.16
N ILE A 154 6.19 -2.54 12.15
CA ILE A 154 6.39 -1.66 11.00
C ILE A 154 7.85 -1.66 10.53
N PRO A 155 8.88 -1.61 11.41
CA PRO A 155 10.29 -1.70 11.03
C PRO A 155 10.73 -3.00 10.34
N ASP A 156 9.98 -4.09 10.43
CA ASP A 156 10.30 -5.32 9.69
C ASP A 156 9.63 -5.33 8.30
N LEU A 157 8.40 -4.81 8.24
CA LEU A 157 7.69 -4.62 6.98
C LEU A 157 8.40 -3.60 6.08
N ALA A 158 8.92 -2.51 6.65
CA ALA A 158 10.36 -2.29 6.65
C ALA A 158 11.20 -2.26 5.38
N ALA A 159 12.46 -2.50 5.70
CA ALA A 159 13.21 -3.66 5.30
C ALA A 159 12.53 -4.52 4.22
N THR A 160 11.42 -5.21 4.47
CA THR A 160 10.81 -6.06 3.43
C THR A 160 10.40 -5.27 2.17
N ILE A 161 9.82 -4.08 2.32
CA ILE A 161 9.52 -3.18 1.19
C ILE A 161 10.82 -2.67 0.55
N GLY A 162 11.80 -2.25 1.35
CA GLY A 162 13.10 -1.78 0.83
C GLY A 162 13.83 -2.85 0.00
N ASP A 163 13.87 -4.08 0.51
CA ASP A 163 14.47 -5.24 -0.16
C ASP A 163 13.70 -5.61 -1.44
N LEU A 164 12.36 -5.51 -1.43
CA LEU A 164 11.53 -5.73 -2.61
C LEU A 164 11.78 -4.67 -3.69
N VAL A 165 11.93 -3.40 -3.32
CA VAL A 165 12.12 -2.29 -4.27
C VAL A 165 13.52 -2.32 -4.87
N THR A 166 14.54 -2.54 -4.03
CA THR A 166 15.95 -2.47 -4.46
C THR A 166 16.50 -3.79 -5.01
N GLY A 167 16.01 -4.91 -4.49
CA GLY A 167 16.50 -6.25 -4.81
C GLY A 167 15.54 -7.11 -5.65
N GLY A 168 14.36 -6.57 -6.00
CA GLY A 168 13.33 -7.27 -6.77
C GLY A 168 12.43 -8.19 -5.92
N LEU A 169 11.35 -8.67 -6.53
CA LEU A 169 10.38 -9.52 -5.83
C LEU A 169 10.90 -10.94 -5.66
N ARG A 170 10.94 -11.43 -4.42
CA ARG A 170 11.30 -12.81 -4.06
C ARG A 170 10.17 -13.52 -3.30
N PRO A 171 10.11 -14.86 -3.29
CA PRO A 171 9.08 -15.61 -2.57
C PRO A 171 8.98 -15.22 -1.08
N GLU A 172 10.11 -14.98 -0.42
CA GLU A 172 10.17 -14.63 1.00
C GLU A 172 9.49 -13.29 1.30
N HIS A 173 9.52 -12.35 0.35
CA HIS A 173 8.82 -11.07 0.50
C HIS A 173 7.31 -11.29 0.58
N ARG A 174 6.77 -12.18 -0.27
CA ARG A 174 5.34 -12.54 -0.29
C ARG A 174 4.93 -13.17 1.03
N GLU A 175 5.73 -14.10 1.53
CA GLU A 175 5.45 -14.80 2.79
C GLU A 175 5.43 -13.85 3.98
N ARG A 176 6.40 -12.92 4.06
CA ARG A 176 6.47 -11.90 5.12
C ARG A 176 5.30 -10.92 5.03
N ILE A 177 5.00 -10.41 3.84
CA ILE A 177 3.85 -9.51 3.63
C ILE A 177 2.54 -10.21 4.04
N LEU A 178 2.32 -11.46 3.61
CA LEU A 178 1.12 -12.22 3.98
C LEU A 178 1.06 -12.58 5.48
N ALA A 179 2.21 -12.71 6.16
CA ALA A 179 2.25 -13.00 7.59
C ALA A 179 1.58 -11.89 8.41
N VAL A 180 1.74 -10.62 8.01
CA VAL A 180 1.09 -9.46 8.65
C VAL A 180 -0.42 -9.66 8.76
N PHE A 181 -1.04 -10.08 7.66
CA PHE A 181 -2.48 -10.31 7.56
C PHE A 181 -2.95 -11.57 8.30
N ARG A 182 -2.15 -12.64 8.30
CA ARG A 182 -2.47 -13.87 9.04
C ARG A 182 -2.46 -13.65 10.56
N SER A 183 -1.49 -12.91 11.07
CA SER A 183 -1.42 -12.58 12.51
C SER A 183 -2.59 -11.72 12.97
N SER A 184 -3.14 -10.87 12.10
CA SER A 184 -4.37 -10.11 12.36
C SER A 184 -5.59 -11.04 12.45
N ALA A 185 -5.72 -11.99 11.51
CA ALA A 185 -6.84 -12.95 11.50
C ALA A 185 -6.81 -13.95 12.69
N GLY A 186 -5.63 -14.24 13.24
CA GLY A 186 -5.44 -15.18 14.36
C GLY A 186 -5.50 -14.56 15.76
N GLY A 187 -5.50 -13.23 15.89
CA GLY A 187 -5.41 -12.52 17.18
C GLY A 187 -6.69 -12.50 18.03
N ALA A 188 -7.83 -12.90 17.46
CA ALA A 188 -9.10 -12.96 18.17
C ALA A 188 -9.37 -14.37 18.71
N GLY A 189 -8.56 -14.79 19.67
CA GLY A 189 -8.66 -16.14 20.22
C GLY A 189 -7.67 -16.48 21.31
N ASP A 190 -7.31 -15.54 22.20
CA ASP A 190 -6.63 -15.93 23.45
C ASP A 190 -7.31 -15.30 24.66
N GLY A 191 -8.60 -15.64 24.79
CA GLY A 191 -9.31 -15.62 26.06
C GLY A 191 -9.14 -16.96 26.76
N SER A 192 -7.92 -17.36 27.12
CA SER A 192 -7.72 -18.47 28.04
C SER A 192 -7.99 -18.00 29.48
N GLY A 193 -9.25 -17.71 29.76
CA GLY A 193 -9.80 -17.79 31.11
C GLY A 193 -9.92 -19.27 31.45
N GLY A 194 -8.91 -19.81 32.12
CA GLY A 194 -9.00 -21.12 32.77
C GLY A 194 -9.36 -20.96 34.25
N PRO A 195 -10.57 -21.35 34.69
CA PRO A 195 -10.79 -21.77 36.05
C PRO A 195 -10.60 -23.29 36.15
N GLY A 196 -9.73 -23.73 37.07
CA GLY A 196 -9.51 -25.13 37.41
C GLY A 196 -8.57 -25.26 38.59
#